data_AF-A0CWF6-F1
#
_entry.id   AF-A0CWF6-F1
#
_cell.length_a   1.000
_cell.length_b   1.000
_cell.length_c   1.000
_cell.angle_alpha   90.00
_cell.angle_beta   90.00
_cell.angle_gamma   90.00
#
_symmetry.space_group_name_H-M   'P 1'
#
loop_
_entity.id
_entity.type
_entity.pdbx_description
1 polymer ?
#
loop_
_entity_poly.entity_id
_entity_poly.type
_entity_poly.pdbx_seq_one_letter_code
_entity_poly.pdbx_strand_id
1 'polypeptide(L)'
;MSTYSVYIFYFFFHLIESIMVIHQMGFFEKTFNHQLLKIISHSFWTLGLLTQLVFYLNRLRTNFRRESEMKQQIQNGISNQEFITQIKALTNERYQYGLLILRIIGDLTCAMQKAQIPEQILNTRFNRGLVALGGLMSSAIQIYLQAKSEDKKENVCEV
;
A
#
# COMPACT_ATOMS: atom_id res chain seq x y z
N MET A 1 -5.99 12.28 5.98
CA MET A 1 -5.60 12.14 4.55
C MET A 1 -6.73 11.49 3.80
N SER A 2 -7.17 12.09 2.69
CA SER A 2 -8.19 11.51 1.83
C SER A 2 -7.55 10.50 0.88
N THR A 3 -8.29 9.48 0.43
CA THR A 3 -7.82 8.48 -0.53
C THR A 3 -7.26 9.13 -1.81
N TYR A 4 -7.77 10.31 -2.17
CA TYR A 4 -7.30 11.12 -3.30
C TYR A 4 -5.82 11.52 -3.22
N SER A 5 -5.27 11.71 -2.02
CA SER A 5 -3.85 12.06 -1.87
C SER A 5 -2.91 10.90 -2.20
N VAL A 6 -3.39 9.65 -2.20
CA VAL A 6 -2.59 8.50 -2.63
C VAL A 6 -2.57 8.43 -4.17
N TYR A 7 -3.72 8.64 -4.80
CA TYR A 7 -3.86 8.52 -6.26
C TYR A 7 -3.07 9.57 -7.05
N ILE A 8 -2.86 10.77 -6.50
CA ILE A 8 -2.11 11.82 -7.21
C ILE A 8 -0.65 11.41 -7.46
N PHE A 9 -0.01 10.74 -6.50
CA PHE A 9 1.37 10.27 -6.66
C PHE A 9 1.47 9.12 -7.66
N TYR A 10 0.51 8.18 -7.63
CA TYR A 10 0.43 7.12 -8.62
C TYR A 10 0.13 7.64 -10.03
N PHE A 11 -0.70 8.68 -10.15
CA PHE A 11 -0.96 9.35 -11.42
C PHE A 11 0.34 9.90 -12.02
N PHE A 12 1.13 10.64 -11.24
CA PHE A 12 2.42 11.17 -11.73
C PHE A 12 3.43 10.06 -12.04
N PHE A 13 3.49 9.01 -11.23
CA PHE A 13 4.29 7.82 -11.54
C PHE A 13 3.93 7.24 -12.91
N HIS A 14 2.65 6.96 -13.15
CA HIS A 14 2.19 6.40 -14.42
C HIS A 14 2.38 7.36 -15.60
N LEU A 15 2.12 8.65 -15.40
CA LEU A 15 2.32 9.68 -16.43
C LEU A 15 3.78 9.71 -16.91
N ILE A 16 4.73 9.71 -15.97
CA ILE A 16 6.16 9.73 -16.31
C ILE A 16 6.59 8.43 -16.98
N GLU A 17 6.13 7.26 -16.51
CA GLU A 17 6.40 5.98 -17.17
C GLU A 17 5.85 5.97 -18.61
N SER A 18 4.64 6.48 -18.84
CA SER A 18 4.06 6.60 -20.18
C SER A 18 4.89 7.53 -21.08
N ILE A 19 5.34 8.68 -20.57
CA ILE A 19 6.23 9.59 -21.31
C ILE A 19 7.54 8.87 -21.68
N MET A 20 8.12 8.10 -20.75
CA MET A 20 9.34 7.33 -21.01
C MET A 20 9.15 6.29 -22.11
N VAL A 21 8.02 5.57 -22.11
CA VAL A 21 7.69 4.58 -23.16
C VAL A 21 7.54 5.26 -24.53
N ILE A 22 6.83 6.39 -24.60
CA ILE A 22 6.66 7.13 -25.87
C ILE A 22 8.01 7.64 -26.38
N HIS A 23 8.88 8.13 -25.49
CA HIS A 23 10.24 8.52 -25.88
C HIS A 23 11.05 7.34 -26.42
N GLN A 24 10.96 6.15 -25.80
CA GLN A 24 11.64 4.95 -26.30
C GLN A 24 11.17 4.51 -27.70
N MET A 25 9.92 4.83 -28.06
CA MET A 25 9.38 4.57 -29.40
C MET A 25 9.92 5.55 -30.48
N GLY A 26 10.76 6.52 -30.11
CA GLY A 26 11.42 7.41 -31.07
C GLY A 26 10.60 8.63 -31.49
N PHE A 27 9.51 8.96 -30.77
CA PHE A 27 8.65 10.11 -31.08
C PHE A 27 9.25 11.47 -30.68
N PHE A 28 10.30 11.51 -29.86
CA PHE A 28 10.91 12.74 -29.34
C PHE A 28 12.41 12.82 -29.69
N GLU A 29 12.93 14.04 -29.81
CA GLU A 29 14.38 14.27 -29.96
C GLU A 29 15.18 13.75 -28.76
N LYS A 30 16.40 13.27 -29.00
CA LYS A 30 17.30 12.54 -28.08
C LYS A 30 17.76 13.30 -26.81
N THR A 31 17.15 14.43 -26.47
CA THR A 31 17.61 15.33 -25.39
C THR A 31 17.14 14.94 -23.99
N PHE A 32 16.31 13.90 -23.82
CA PHE A 32 15.82 13.51 -22.50
C PHE A 32 16.82 12.67 -21.70
N ASN A 33 17.08 13.12 -20.47
CA ASN A 33 17.81 12.34 -19.48
C ASN A 33 16.89 11.24 -18.89
N HIS A 34 16.89 10.06 -19.52
CA HIS A 34 16.11 8.89 -19.08
C HIS A 34 16.40 8.47 -17.64
N GLN A 35 17.65 8.58 -17.18
CA GLN A 35 18.02 8.18 -15.83
C GLN A 35 17.35 9.07 -14.78
N LEU A 36 17.33 10.38 -15.04
CA LEU A 36 16.67 11.35 -14.16
C LEU A 36 15.15 11.10 -14.12
N LEU A 37 14.50 10.92 -15.27
CA LEU A 37 13.06 10.64 -15.33
C LEU A 37 12.70 9.36 -14.55
N LYS A 38 13.53 8.31 -14.67
CA LYS A 38 13.33 7.06 -13.95
C LYS A 38 13.41 7.29 -12.44
N ILE A 39 14.40 8.03 -11.95
CA ILE A 39 14.54 8.35 -10.52
C ILE A 39 13.32 9.14 -10.03
N ILE A 40 12.88 10.14 -10.79
CA ILE A 40 11.71 10.97 -10.46
C ILE A 40 10.44 10.11 -10.40
N SER A 41 10.20 9.28 -11.41
CA SER A 41 9.07 8.32 -11.46
C SER A 41 9.03 7.45 -10.19
N HIS A 42 10.14 6.80 -9.85
CA HIS A 42 10.22 5.92 -8.68
C HIS A 42 10.14 6.68 -7.34
N SER A 43 10.51 7.96 -7.32
CA SER A 43 10.31 8.84 -6.17
C SER A 43 8.81 9.12 -5.95
N PHE A 44 8.05 9.41 -7.02
CA PHE A 44 6.59 9.52 -6.96
C PHE A 44 5.94 8.22 -6.47
N TRP A 45 6.41 7.07 -6.95
CA TRP A 45 5.93 5.77 -6.45
C TRP A 45 6.19 5.61 -4.94
N THR A 46 7.40 5.95 -4.48
CA THR A 46 7.75 5.90 -3.05
C THR A 46 6.86 6.83 -2.22
N LEU A 47 6.62 8.06 -2.67
CA LEU A 47 5.72 9.01 -2.00
C LEU A 47 4.28 8.50 -1.95
N GLY A 48 3.80 7.87 -3.02
CA GLY A 48 2.50 7.20 -3.06
C GLY A 48 2.38 6.11 -2.01
N LEU A 49 3.39 5.23 -1.91
CA LEU A 49 3.47 4.17 -0.91
C LEU A 49 3.54 4.71 0.52
N LEU A 50 4.34 5.76 0.78
CA LEU A 50 4.43 6.39 2.11
C LEU A 50 3.09 7.01 2.52
N THR A 51 2.41 7.70 1.60
CA THR A 51 1.09 8.29 1.85
C THR A 51 0.06 7.19 2.14
N GLN A 52 0.12 6.08 1.40
CA GLN A 52 -0.75 4.92 1.61
C GLN A 52 -0.47 4.22 2.95
N LEU A 53 0.80 4.12 3.36
CA LEU A 53 1.19 3.60 4.67
C LEU A 53 0.59 4.45 5.79
N VAL A 54 0.76 5.77 5.72
CA VAL A 54 0.18 6.72 6.70
C VAL A 54 -1.34 6.60 6.75
N PHE A 55 -1.99 6.42 5.60
CA PHE A 55 -3.43 6.20 5.53
C PHE A 55 -3.86 4.94 6.31
N TYR A 56 -3.20 3.80 6.09
CA TYR A 56 -3.55 2.55 6.78
C TYR A 56 -3.18 2.55 8.26
N LEU A 57 -2.08 3.18 8.66
CA LEU A 57 -1.74 3.37 10.07
C LEU A 57 -2.82 4.20 10.79
N ASN A 58 -3.31 5.27 10.16
CA ASN A 58 -4.40 6.08 10.72
C ASN A 58 -5.72 5.29 10.80
N ARG A 59 -6.02 4.45 9.80
CA ARG A 59 -7.19 3.55 9.83
C ARG A 59 -7.09 2.53 10.96
N LEU A 60 -5.92 1.92 11.14
CA LEU A 60 -5.65 0.99 12.23
C LEU A 60 -5.82 1.65 13.59
N ARG A 61 -5.25 2.85 13.78
CA ARG A 61 -5.45 3.66 15.00
C ARG A 61 -6.92 3.97 15.26
N THR A 62 -7.66 4.36 14.22
CA THR A 62 -9.10 4.67 14.32
C THR A 62 -9.90 3.43 14.70
N ASN A 63 -9.55 2.26 14.15
CA ASN A 63 -10.21 0.99 14.48
C ASN A 63 -9.99 0.61 15.96
N PHE A 64 -8.78 0.78 16.50
CA PHE A 64 -8.55 0.61 17.95
C PHE A 64 -9.35 1.59 18.80
N ARG A 65 -9.49 2.85 18.36
CA ARG A 65 -10.32 3.84 19.05
C ARG A 65 -11.79 3.42 19.09
N ARG A 66 -12.33 2.95 17.95
CA ARG A 66 -13.70 2.44 17.85
C ARG A 66 -13.95 1.24 18.76
N GLU A 67 -12.97 0.33 18.89
CA GLU A 67 -13.09 -0.77 19.84
C GLU A 67 -13.20 -0.27 21.29
N SER A 68 -12.37 0.71 21.66
CA SER A 68 -12.43 1.32 23.00
C SER A 68 -13.77 2.02 23.25
N GLU A 69 -14.30 2.75 22.26
CA GLU A 69 -15.60 3.40 22.32
C GLU A 69 -16.73 2.36 22.48
N MET A 70 -16.69 1.27 21.71
CA MET A 70 -17.66 0.16 21.85
C MET A 70 -17.63 -0.49 23.22
N LYS A 71 -16.44 -0.72 23.80
CA LYS A 71 -16.31 -1.29 25.15
C LYS A 71 -16.97 -0.42 26.22
N GLN A 72 -16.94 0.89 26.05
CA GLN A 72 -17.63 1.83 26.94
C GLN A 72 -19.17 1.76 26.73
N GLN A 73 -19.62 1.56 25.50
CA GLN A 73 -21.05 1.45 25.16
C GLN A 73 -21.70 0.12 25.60
N ILE A 74 -20.94 -0.92 25.95
CA ILE A 74 -21.49 -2.15 26.57
C ILE A 74 -22.27 -1.82 27.83
N GLN A 75 -21.86 -0.78 28.57
CA GLN A 75 -22.56 -0.32 29.77
C GLN A 75 -23.95 0.26 29.47
N ASN A 76 -24.26 0.56 28.20
CA ASN A 76 -25.52 1.16 27.74
C ASN A 76 -26.50 0.14 27.11
N GLY A 77 -26.30 -1.17 27.32
CA GLY A 77 -27.33 -2.18 27.00
C GLY A 77 -27.25 -2.83 25.61
N ILE A 78 -26.09 -2.82 24.95
CA ILE A 78 -25.87 -3.61 23.72
C ILE A 78 -25.99 -5.10 24.04
N SER A 79 -26.66 -5.85 23.17
CA SER A 79 -26.73 -7.32 23.25
C SER A 79 -25.33 -7.94 23.15
N ASN A 80 -25.02 -8.91 24.02
CA ASN A 80 -23.75 -9.64 24.00
C ASN A 80 -23.43 -10.24 22.61
N GLN A 81 -24.44 -10.68 21.86
CA GLN A 81 -24.26 -11.25 20.51
C GLN A 81 -23.87 -10.19 19.48
N GLU A 82 -24.49 -9.02 19.53
CA GLU A 82 -24.16 -7.89 18.64
C GLU A 82 -22.75 -7.38 18.92
N PHE A 83 -22.38 -7.28 20.20
CA PHE A 83 -21.04 -6.89 20.61
C PHE A 83 -19.96 -7.84 20.09
N ILE A 84 -20.15 -9.16 20.25
CA ILE A 84 -19.19 -10.17 19.74
C ILE A 84 -19.05 -10.06 18.22
N THR A 85 -20.16 -9.88 17.50
CA THR A 85 -20.17 -9.75 16.04
C THR A 85 -19.39 -8.52 15.58
N GLN A 86 -19.61 -7.37 16.22
CA GLN A 86 -18.89 -6.13 15.91
C GLN A 86 -17.39 -6.21 16.24
N ILE A 87 -17.01 -6.81 17.37
CA ILE A 87 -15.61 -7.03 17.75
C ILE A 87 -14.90 -7.94 16.74
N LYS A 88 -15.58 -9.01 16.29
CA LYS A 88 -15.04 -9.92 15.27
C LYS A 88 -14.82 -9.20 13.94
N ALA A 89 -15.76 -8.35 13.54
CA ALA A 89 -15.63 -7.52 12.34
C ALA A 89 -14.42 -6.55 12.44
N LEU A 90 -14.30 -5.83 13.56
CA LEU A 90 -13.15 -4.94 13.80
C LEU A 90 -11.81 -5.70 13.78
N THR A 91 -11.76 -6.88 14.39
CA THR A 91 -10.56 -7.71 14.42
C THR A 91 -10.16 -8.16 13.01
N ASN A 92 -11.11 -8.55 12.18
CA ASN A 92 -10.85 -8.88 10.78
C ASN A 92 -10.38 -7.64 9.99
N GLU A 93 -10.96 -6.46 10.19
CA GLU A 93 -10.47 -5.22 9.58
C GLU A 93 -9.02 -4.91 9.96
N ARG A 94 -8.64 -5.07 11.23
CA ARG A 94 -7.25 -4.88 11.68
C ARG A 94 -6.29 -5.84 11.00
N TYR A 95 -6.68 -7.11 10.89
CA TYR A 95 -5.87 -8.10 10.20
C TYR A 95 -5.64 -7.70 8.74
N GLN A 96 -6.68 -7.23 8.04
CA GLN A 96 -6.56 -6.71 6.67
C GLN A 96 -5.64 -5.50 6.57
N TYR A 97 -5.78 -4.51 7.48
CA TYR A 97 -4.89 -3.37 7.52
C TYR A 97 -3.44 -3.76 7.80
N GLY A 98 -3.21 -4.73 8.70
CA GLY A 98 -1.89 -5.28 8.99
C GLY A 98 -1.22 -5.90 7.76
N LEU A 99 -1.95 -6.72 7.01
CA LEU A 99 -1.47 -7.28 5.74
C LEU A 99 -1.14 -6.19 4.71
N LEU A 100 -2.01 -5.20 4.56
CA LEU A 100 -1.78 -4.08 3.63
C LEU A 100 -0.54 -3.26 4.02
N ILE A 101 -0.33 -3.03 5.31
CA ILE A 101 0.88 -2.36 5.82
C ILE A 101 2.14 -3.18 5.49
N LEU A 102 2.14 -4.49 5.77
CA LEU A 102 3.28 -5.37 5.48
C LEU A 102 3.60 -5.41 3.98
N ARG A 103 2.57 -5.49 3.14
CA ARG A 103 2.71 -5.40 1.69
C ARG A 103 3.39 -4.09 1.27
N ILE A 104 2.88 -2.95 1.76
CA ILE A 104 3.43 -1.63 1.43
C ILE A 104 4.90 -1.51 1.87
N ILE A 105 5.27 -2.06 3.04
CA ILE A 105 6.67 -2.10 3.48
C ILE A 105 7.52 -2.90 2.49
N GLY A 106 7.04 -4.05 2.02
CA GLY A 106 7.72 -4.83 0.98
C GLY A 106 7.92 -4.02 -0.30
N ASP A 107 6.87 -3.38 -0.81
CA ASP A 107 6.94 -2.53 -2.01
C ASP A 107 7.86 -1.31 -1.83
N LEU A 108 7.88 -0.71 -0.63
CA LEU A 108 8.75 0.43 -0.31
C LEU A 108 10.23 0.08 -0.46
N THR A 109 10.66 -1.10 -0.03
CA THR A 109 12.07 -1.52 -0.19
C THR A 109 12.49 -1.54 -1.67
N CYS A 110 11.60 -2.01 -2.55
CA CYS A 110 11.81 -2.02 -4.00
C CYS A 110 11.79 -0.61 -4.59
N ALA A 111 10.78 0.19 -4.23
CA ALA A 111 10.61 1.55 -4.75
C ALA A 111 11.77 2.46 -4.35
N MET A 112 12.19 2.44 -3.08
CA MET A 112 13.29 3.24 -2.56
C MET A 112 14.63 2.87 -3.20
N GLN A 113 14.91 1.58 -3.40
CA GLN A 113 16.13 1.13 -4.08
C GLN A 113 16.17 1.62 -5.53
N LYS A 114 15.05 1.61 -6.25
CA LYS A 114 14.97 2.09 -7.64
C LYS A 114 15.03 3.62 -7.74
N ALA A 115 14.50 4.33 -6.75
CA ALA A 115 14.61 5.78 -6.60
C ALA A 115 16.00 6.23 -6.09
N GLN A 116 16.91 5.31 -5.79
CA GLN A 116 18.24 5.59 -5.23
C GLN A 116 18.22 6.37 -3.91
N ILE A 117 17.09 6.33 -3.18
CA ILE A 117 16.91 7.09 -1.93
C ILE A 117 17.92 6.68 -0.85
N PRO A 118 18.15 5.38 -0.57
CA PRO A 118 19.15 4.99 0.43
C PRO A 118 20.55 5.44 0.07
N GLU A 119 20.90 5.43 -1.22
CA GLU A 119 22.21 5.84 -1.71
C GLU A 119 22.41 7.35 -1.55
N GLN A 120 21.37 8.14 -1.82
CA GLN A 120 21.42 9.60 -1.66
C GLN A 120 21.44 10.06 -0.19
N ILE A 121 20.73 9.37 0.70
CA ILE A 121 20.61 9.80 2.11
C ILE A 121 21.69 9.19 2.98
N LEU A 122 21.96 7.89 2.82
CA LEU A 122 22.82 7.11 3.71
C LEU A 122 24.17 6.75 3.06
N ASN A 123 24.41 7.11 1.80
CA ASN A 123 25.56 6.66 1.02
C ASN A 123 25.72 5.12 1.01
N THR A 124 24.60 4.40 1.18
CA THR A 124 24.55 2.93 1.19
C THR A 124 23.44 2.44 0.28
N ARG A 125 23.54 1.20 -0.17
CA ARG A 125 22.48 0.54 -0.96
C ARG A 125 21.81 -0.53 -0.12
N PHE A 126 20.52 -0.75 -0.32
CA PHE A 126 19.89 -1.91 0.28
C PHE A 126 20.51 -3.19 -0.28
N ASN A 127 20.64 -4.18 0.59
CA ASN A 127 21.09 -5.50 0.19
C ASN A 127 20.10 -6.05 -0.85
N ARG A 128 20.61 -6.55 -1.99
CA ARG A 128 19.79 -7.13 -3.06
C ARG A 128 18.86 -8.24 -2.57
N GLY A 129 19.33 -9.07 -1.62
CA GLY A 129 18.52 -10.12 -1.00
C GLY A 129 17.34 -9.55 -0.20
N LEU A 130 17.55 -8.45 0.53
CA LEU A 130 16.49 -7.77 1.26
C LEU A 130 15.42 -7.20 0.32
N VAL A 131 15.84 -6.56 -0.77
CA VAL A 131 14.91 -6.03 -1.78
C VAL A 131 14.12 -7.15 -2.44
N ALA A 132 14.77 -8.28 -2.77
CA ALA A 132 14.08 -9.44 -3.33
C ALA A 132 13.06 -10.05 -2.36
N LEU A 133 13.43 -10.21 -1.08
CA LEU A 133 12.52 -10.70 -0.04
C LEU A 133 11.33 -9.74 0.16
N GLY A 134 11.57 -8.43 0.14
CA GLY A 134 10.50 -7.43 0.22
C GLY A 134 9.50 -7.54 -0.93
N GLY A 135 10.00 -7.69 -2.16
CA GLY A 135 9.17 -7.93 -3.35
C GLY A 135 8.36 -9.22 -3.26
N LEU A 136 9.00 -10.34 -2.90
CA LEU A 136 8.34 -11.63 -2.75
C LEU A 136 7.25 -11.60 -1.67
N MET A 137 7.54 -11.01 -0.51
CA MET A 137 6.58 -10.85 0.58
C MET A 137 5.36 -10.04 0.13
N SER A 138 5.59 -8.91 -0.55
CA SER A 138 4.50 -8.07 -1.07
C SER A 138 3.62 -8.84 -2.07
N SER A 139 4.23 -9.54 -3.03
CA SER A 139 3.51 -10.35 -4.02
C SER A 139 2.70 -11.47 -3.37
N ALA A 140 3.28 -12.19 -2.39
CA ALA A 140 2.59 -13.25 -1.68
C ALA A 140 1.35 -12.72 -0.93
N ILE A 141 1.47 -11.56 -0.26
CA ILE A 141 0.34 -10.92 0.41
C ILE A 141 -0.73 -10.49 -0.60
N GLN A 142 -0.33 -9.93 -1.74
CA GLN A 142 -1.28 -9.52 -2.78
C GLN A 142 -2.08 -10.71 -3.32
N ILE A 143 -1.42 -11.84 -3.59
CA ILE A 143 -2.08 -13.08 -4.05
C ILE A 143 -3.07 -13.57 -3.00
N TYR A 144 -2.66 -13.62 -1.73
CA TYR A 144 -3.54 -14.03 -0.63
C TYR A 144 -4.78 -13.13 -0.51
N LEU A 145 -4.59 -11.81 -0.56
CA LEU A 145 -5.70 -10.84 -0.47
C LEU A 145 -6.67 -10.98 -1.65
N GLN A 146 -6.14 -11.21 -2.85
CA GLN A 146 -6.95 -11.41 -4.04
C GLN A 146 -7.76 -12.71 -3.96
N ALA A 147 -7.13 -13.84 -3.61
CA ALA A 147 -7.80 -15.13 -3.45
C ALA A 147 -8.94 -15.04 -2.41
N LYS A 148 -8.70 -14.38 -1.28
CA LYS A 148 -9.73 -14.15 -0.25
C LYS A 148 -10.89 -13.27 -0.74
N SER A 149 -10.64 -12.37 -1.69
CA SER A 149 -11.68 -11.51 -2.27
C SER A 149 -12.54 -12.24 -3.31
N GLU A 150 -11.97 -13.21 -4.02
CA GLU A 150 -12.64 -14.05 -5.01
C GLU A 150 -13.53 -15.09 -4.34
N ASP A 151 -13.03 -15.77 -3.30
CA ASP A 151 -13.81 -16.69 -2.46
C ASP A 151 -15.05 -16.01 -1.85
N LYS A 152 -14.92 -14.72 -1.46
CA LYS A 152 -16.05 -13.93 -0.96
C LYS A 152 -17.09 -13.60 -2.05
N LYS A 153 -16.70 -13.53 -3.33
CA LYS A 153 -17.63 -13.24 -4.44
C LYS A 153 -18.38 -14.50 -4.87
N GLU A 154 -17.71 -15.65 -4.95
CA GLU A 154 -18.37 -16.92 -5.28
C GLU A 154 -19.45 -17.29 -4.26
N ASN A 155 -19.14 -17.19 -2.97
CA ASN A 155 -20.11 -17.47 -1.88
C ASN A 155 -21.31 -16.50 -1.82
N VAL A 156 -21.29 -15.36 -2.53
CA VAL A 156 -22.42 -14.41 -2.62
C VAL A 156 -23.29 -14.70 -3.85
N CYS A 157 -22.73 -15.31 -4.89
CA CYS A 157 -23.48 -15.70 -6.09
C CYS A 157 -24.24 -17.03 -5.93
N GLU A 158 -23.92 -17.83 -4.92
CA GLU A 158 -24.57 -19.12 -4.62
C GLU A 158 -25.72 -19.02 -3.59
N VAL A 159 -26.19 -17.81 -3.25
CA VAL A 159 -27.31 -17.57 -2.30
C VAL A 159 -28.53 -16.98 -3.02
#